data_AF-A0AAN8J6Z7-F1
#
_entry.id   AF-A0AAN8J6Z7-F1
#
_cell.length_a   1.000
_cell.length_b   1.000
_cell.length_c   1.000
_cell.angle_alpha   90.00
_cell.angle_beta   90.00
_cell.angle_gamma   90.00
#
_symmetry.space_group_name_H-M   'P 1'
#
loop_
_entity.id
_entity.type
_entity.pdbx_description
1 polymer ?
#
loop_
_entity_poly.entity_id
_entity_poly.type
_entity_poly.pdbx_seq_one_letter_code
_entity_poly.pdbx_strand_id
1 'polypeptide(L)'
;MKPVLQSLTKSYLEVFEEARQEREFFGLRDFYSLVKMIYSFADKKNELPCLHELEHCIRRNFGGLDSIDAVKIFDDHMKHLRLDERPHDGDPSCTPFGLIKAGLFGDGNQSDSRYLLLLTENFQALGILQEQILHNHKIQIIFGSSFPRDQEYTKVRYYDLYDW
;
A
#
# COMPACT_ATOMS: atom_id res chain seq x y z
N MET A 1 6.25 9.56 18.96
CA MET A 1 5.08 8.78 18.48
C MET A 1 3.74 9.14 19.12
N LYS A 2 3.59 9.15 20.47
CA LYS A 2 2.28 9.39 21.12
C LYS A 2 1.47 10.59 20.58
N PRO A 3 2.06 11.77 20.31
CA PRO A 3 1.31 12.92 19.77
C PRO A 3 0.77 12.67 18.35
N VAL A 4 1.52 11.93 17.53
CA VAL A 4 1.20 11.66 16.12
C VAL A 4 0.11 10.58 15.99
N LEU A 5 0.07 9.62 16.92
CA LEU A 5 -0.88 8.51 16.87
C LEU A 5 -2.34 8.98 16.95
N GLN A 6 -2.63 10.02 17.74
CA GLN A 6 -3.99 10.56 17.83
C GLN A 6 -4.44 11.17 16.50
N SER A 7 -3.57 11.95 15.84
CA SER A 7 -3.85 12.52 14.52
C SER A 7 -4.03 11.42 13.48
N LEU A 8 -3.13 10.42 13.47
CA LEU A 8 -3.24 9.25 12.59
C LEU A 8 -4.58 8.52 12.74
N THR A 9 -5.03 8.28 13.98
CA THR A 9 -6.31 7.60 14.23
C THR A 9 -7.49 8.44 13.74
N LYS A 10 -7.47 9.76 13.96
CA LYS A 10 -8.53 10.65 13.46
C LYS A 10 -8.61 10.66 11.94
N SER A 11 -7.45 10.80 11.28
CA SER A 11 -7.36 10.74 9.82
C SER A 11 -7.86 9.41 9.26
N TYR A 12 -7.45 8.30 9.88
CA TYR A 12 -7.93 6.97 9.48
C TYR A 12 -9.44 6.82 9.62
N LEU A 13 -10.01 7.27 10.75
CA LEU A 13 -11.45 7.20 10.96
C LEU A 13 -12.21 8.00 9.89
N GLU A 14 -11.74 9.19 9.55
CA GLU A 14 -12.35 9.99 8.48
C GLU A 14 -12.27 9.30 7.11
N VAL A 15 -11.08 8.82 6.72
CA VAL A 15 -10.90 8.05 5.47
C VAL A 15 -11.80 6.81 5.45
N PHE A 16 -11.91 6.10 6.57
CA PHE A 16 -12.77 4.92 6.68
C PHE A 16 -14.25 5.26 6.51
N GLU A 17 -14.72 6.32 7.17
CA GLU A 17 -16.12 6.76 7.12
C GLU A 17 -16.53 7.25 5.73
N GLU A 18 -15.64 7.98 5.05
CA GLU A 18 -15.85 8.42 3.67
C GLU A 18 -15.84 7.23 2.69
N ALA A 19 -14.86 6.33 2.80
CA ALA A 19 -14.73 5.19 1.89
C ALA A 19 -15.94 4.25 2.00
N ARG A 20 -16.40 4.03 3.23
CA ARG A 20 -17.55 3.17 3.53
C ARG A 20 -18.84 3.60 2.83
N GLN A 21 -18.97 4.87 2.43
CA GLN A 21 -20.14 5.33 1.67
C GLN A 21 -20.23 4.66 0.28
N GLU A 22 -19.09 4.26 -0.30
CA GLU A 22 -19.03 3.54 -1.57
C GLU A 22 -18.84 2.03 -1.36
N ARG A 23 -17.84 1.64 -0.55
CA ARG A 23 -17.52 0.25 -0.18
C ARG A 23 -16.51 0.23 0.96
N GLU A 24 -16.48 -0.86 1.73
CA GLU A 24 -15.43 -1.08 2.74
C GLU A 24 -14.07 -1.38 2.09
N PHE A 25 -13.38 -0.32 1.63
CA PHE A 25 -12.13 -0.43 0.88
C PHE A 25 -10.89 -0.44 1.78
N PHE A 26 -10.86 0.42 2.80
CA PHE A 26 -9.77 0.52 3.76
C PHE A 26 -10.15 -0.12 5.09
N GLY A 27 -9.20 -0.72 5.79
CA GLY A 27 -9.43 -1.32 7.10
C GLY A 27 -8.24 -1.24 8.03
N LEU A 28 -8.34 -1.92 9.17
CA LEU A 28 -7.33 -1.87 10.23
C LEU A 28 -5.95 -2.34 9.77
N ARG A 29 -5.88 -3.24 8.78
CA ARG A 29 -4.59 -3.70 8.23
C ARG A 29 -3.83 -2.56 7.54
N ASP A 30 -4.53 -1.69 6.83
CA ASP A 30 -3.95 -0.50 6.19
C ASP A 30 -3.42 0.46 7.26
N PHE A 31 -4.23 0.71 8.29
CA PHE A 31 -3.85 1.56 9.42
C PHE A 31 -2.63 1.04 10.18
N TYR A 32 -2.59 -0.24 10.55
CA TYR A 32 -1.43 -0.80 11.24
C TYR A 32 -0.17 -0.81 10.37
N SER A 33 -0.34 -1.03 9.05
CA SER A 33 0.79 -0.97 8.10
C SER A 33 1.33 0.46 7.99
N LEU A 34 0.46 1.47 8.00
CA LEU A 34 0.86 2.87 8.06
C LEU A 34 1.67 3.17 9.33
N VAL A 35 1.16 2.75 10.50
CA VAL A 35 1.85 2.97 11.78
C VAL A 35 3.23 2.31 11.79
N LYS A 36 3.35 1.07 11.30
CA LYS A 36 4.65 0.37 11.16
C LYS A 36 5.62 1.14 10.27
N MET A 37 5.14 1.66 9.14
CA MET A 37 5.98 2.35 8.15
C MET A 37 6.48 3.69 8.69
N ILE A 38 5.60 4.49 9.30
CA ILE A 38 5.95 5.75 9.97
C ILE A 38 6.98 5.49 11.08
N TYR A 39 6.77 4.44 11.88
CA TYR A 39 7.73 4.08 12.92
C TYR A 39 9.09 3.70 12.33
N SER A 40 9.14 2.97 11.21
CA SER A 40 10.40 2.59 10.57
C SER A 40 11.22 3.82 10.12
N PHE A 41 10.57 4.84 9.57
CA PHE A 41 11.26 6.11 9.25
C PHE A 41 11.75 6.82 10.51
N ALA A 42 10.88 6.90 11.52
CA ALA A 42 11.22 7.57 12.77
C ALA A 42 12.38 6.91 13.52
N ASP A 43 12.43 5.58 13.51
CA ASP A 43 13.48 4.77 14.13
C ASP A 43 14.83 4.96 13.41
N LYS A 44 14.82 4.98 12.08
CA LYS A 44 16.03 5.21 11.27
C LYS A 44 16.64 6.59 11.47
N LYS A 45 15.81 7.64 11.54
CA LYS A 45 16.26 9.04 11.66
C LYS A 45 16.37 9.52 13.12
N ASN A 46 15.83 8.76 14.07
CA ASN A 46 15.68 9.16 15.48
C ASN A 46 14.91 10.49 15.64
N GLU A 47 13.94 10.74 14.76
CA GLU A 47 13.10 11.95 14.69
C GLU A 47 11.73 11.61 14.08
N LEU A 48 10.83 12.58 13.94
CA LEU A 48 9.57 12.34 13.20
C LEU A 48 9.81 12.38 11.69
N PRO A 49 9.08 11.57 10.88
CA PRO A 49 9.19 11.67 9.43
C PRO A 49 8.80 13.06 8.94
N CYS A 50 9.45 13.52 7.86
CA CYS A 50 9.03 14.75 7.18
C CYS A 50 7.68 14.56 6.48
N LEU A 51 7.08 15.65 5.99
CA LEU A 51 5.80 15.59 5.25
C LEU A 51 5.89 14.66 4.03
N HIS A 52 7.02 14.69 3.31
CA HIS A 52 7.21 13.87 2.11
C HIS A 52 7.26 12.36 2.42
N GLU A 53 7.94 11.97 3.49
CA GLU A 53 7.96 10.58 3.96
C GLU A 53 6.60 10.12 4.48
N LEU A 54 5.89 11.02 5.17
CA LEU A 54 4.54 10.76 5.65
C LEU A 54 3.58 10.57 4.46
N GLU A 55 3.65 11.43 3.44
CA GLU A 55 2.89 11.27 2.20
C GLU A 55 3.19 9.92 1.54
N HIS A 56 4.47 9.54 1.44
CA HIS A 56 4.86 8.24 0.91
C HIS A 56 4.20 7.11 1.71
N CYS A 57 4.24 7.18 3.04
CA CYS A 57 3.61 6.21 3.92
C CYS A 57 2.09 6.15 3.70
N ILE A 58 1.42 7.30 3.59
CA ILE A 58 -0.04 7.37 3.38
C ILE A 58 -0.39 6.77 2.01
N ARG A 59 0.27 7.21 0.93
CA ARG A 59 0.00 6.69 -0.42
C ARG A 59 0.26 5.19 -0.55
N ARG A 60 1.26 4.66 0.16
CA ARG A 60 1.53 3.22 0.22
C ARG A 60 0.46 2.42 0.94
N ASN A 61 -0.31 3.04 1.83
CA ASN A 61 -1.29 2.35 2.66
C ASN A 61 -2.75 2.65 2.33
N PHE A 62 -3.04 3.82 1.76
CA PHE A 62 -4.37 4.33 1.47
C PHE A 62 -4.52 4.74 -0.01
N GLY A 63 -3.99 3.92 -0.91
CA GLY A 63 -4.14 4.10 -2.37
C GLY A 63 -5.12 3.08 -2.98
N GLY A 64 -5.54 3.32 -4.22
CA GLY A 64 -6.39 2.41 -5.00
C GLY A 64 -7.89 2.71 -4.96
N LEU A 65 -8.31 3.77 -4.26
CA LEU A 65 -9.67 4.31 -4.33
C LEU A 65 -9.59 5.79 -4.73
N ASP A 66 -9.96 6.09 -5.97
CA ASP A 66 -9.76 7.42 -6.56
C ASP A 66 -10.77 8.47 -6.05
N SER A 67 -11.87 8.03 -5.45
CA SER A 67 -12.90 8.91 -4.88
C SER A 67 -12.45 9.63 -3.60
N ILE A 68 -11.32 9.22 -3.00
CA ILE A 68 -10.85 9.76 -1.72
C ILE A 68 -9.39 10.17 -1.82
N ASP A 69 -9.12 11.42 -1.44
CA ASP A 69 -7.77 11.94 -1.26
C ASP A 69 -7.30 11.74 0.19
N ALA A 70 -6.80 10.54 0.48
CA ALA A 70 -6.32 10.20 1.81
C ALA A 70 -5.15 11.09 2.26
N VAL A 71 -4.28 11.54 1.35
CA VAL A 71 -3.15 12.42 1.72
C VAL A 71 -3.68 13.73 2.27
N LYS A 72 -4.63 14.35 1.56
CA LYS A 72 -5.25 15.59 2.00
C LYS A 72 -5.93 15.46 3.38
N ILE A 73 -6.69 14.39 3.61
CA ILE A 73 -7.34 14.15 4.90
C ILE A 73 -6.31 14.02 6.02
N PHE A 74 -5.25 13.24 5.80
CA PHE A 74 -4.18 13.09 6.77
C PHE A 74 -3.45 14.41 7.05
N ASP A 75 -3.14 15.18 6.01
CA ASP A 75 -2.52 16.50 6.13
C ASP A 75 -3.38 17.45 6.98
N ASP A 76 -4.69 17.52 6.72
CA ASP A 76 -5.64 18.38 7.46
C ASP A 76 -5.61 18.12 8.98
N HIS A 77 -5.55 16.86 9.40
CA HIS A 77 -5.45 16.49 10.82
C HIS A 77 -4.05 16.68 11.41
N MET A 78 -3.01 16.79 10.60
CA MET A 78 -1.61 16.86 11.04
C MET A 78 -0.97 18.24 10.97
N LYS A 79 -1.66 19.26 10.43
CA LYS A 79 -1.15 20.64 10.33
C LYS A 79 -0.55 21.21 11.62
N HIS A 80 -1.06 20.79 12.77
CA HIS A 80 -0.59 21.27 14.08
C HIS A 80 0.76 20.68 14.52
N LEU A 81 1.27 19.62 13.86
CA LEU A 81 2.49 18.91 14.26
C LEU A 81 3.79 19.61 13.81
N ARG A 82 3.72 20.64 12.95
CA ARG A 82 4.87 21.42 12.44
C ARG A 82 6.03 20.53 11.96
N LEU A 83 5.71 19.58 11.07
CA LEU A 83 6.68 18.65 10.48
C LEU A 83 7.56 19.38 9.45
N ASP A 84 8.77 18.86 9.17
CA ASP A 84 9.60 19.43 8.10
C ASP A 84 8.91 19.24 6.75
N GLU A 85 8.77 20.32 6.00
CA GLU A 85 8.09 20.36 4.70
C GLU A 85 9.01 19.99 3.54
N ARG A 86 10.34 20.03 3.75
CA ARG A 86 11.30 19.85 2.67
C ARG A 86 11.59 18.37 2.44
N PRO A 87 11.50 17.87 1.19
CA PRO A 87 12.05 16.58 0.87
C PRO A 87 13.57 16.61 1.03
N HIS A 88 14.12 15.55 1.62
CA HIS A 88 15.54 15.33 1.81
C HIS A 88 16.11 14.46 0.70
N ASP A 89 17.42 14.56 0.50
CA ASP A 89 18.11 13.67 -0.44
C ASP A 89 17.99 12.21 0.02
N GLY A 90 17.55 11.33 -0.89
CA GLY A 90 17.25 9.94 -0.57
C GLY A 90 15.84 9.65 -0.04
N ASP A 91 14.97 10.66 0.09
CA ASP A 91 13.56 10.41 0.44
C ASP A 91 12.85 9.57 -0.66
N PRO A 92 11.91 8.70 -0.26
CA PRO A 92 11.27 7.77 -1.18
C PRO A 92 10.34 8.50 -2.17
N SER A 93 10.22 7.97 -3.39
CA SER A 93 9.34 8.57 -4.40
C SER A 93 7.85 8.35 -4.07
N CYS A 94 7.04 9.40 -4.20
CA CYS A 94 5.58 9.37 -4.09
C CYS A 94 4.86 9.11 -5.44
N THR A 95 5.59 9.05 -6.55
CA THR A 95 5.00 8.70 -7.86
C THR A 95 4.47 7.26 -7.86
N PRO A 96 3.44 6.92 -8.67
CA PRO A 96 2.93 5.55 -8.77
C PRO A 96 4.03 4.51 -9.02
N PHE A 97 4.97 4.83 -9.91
CA PHE A 97 6.11 3.99 -10.21
C PHE A 97 7.04 3.78 -9.01
N GLY A 98 7.33 4.84 -8.27
CA GLY A 98 8.12 4.77 -7.04
C GLY A 98 7.45 3.95 -5.95
N LEU A 99 6.14 4.11 -5.77
CA LEU A 99 5.35 3.34 -4.80
C LEU A 99 5.34 1.85 -5.14
N ILE A 100 5.18 1.50 -6.43
CA ILE A 100 5.25 0.11 -6.90
C ILE A 100 6.65 -0.48 -6.66
N LYS A 101 7.72 0.25 -7.00
CA LYS A 101 9.10 -0.19 -6.75
C LYS A 101 9.36 -0.42 -5.27
N ALA A 102 8.99 0.52 -4.41
CA ALA A 102 9.10 0.37 -2.96
C ALA A 102 8.28 -0.84 -2.48
N GLY A 103 7.14 -1.13 -3.11
CA GLY A 103 6.31 -2.28 -2.78
C GLY A 103 6.85 -3.64 -3.19
N LEU A 104 7.62 -3.70 -4.27
CA LEU A 104 8.20 -4.94 -4.78
C LEU A 104 9.55 -5.27 -4.15
N PHE A 105 10.39 -4.26 -3.93
CA PHE A 105 11.77 -4.47 -3.52
C PHE A 105 12.06 -4.08 -2.07
N GLY A 106 11.17 -3.32 -1.45
CA GLY A 106 11.32 -2.83 -0.08
C GLY A 106 12.50 -1.85 0.09
N ASP A 107 12.57 -1.25 1.27
CA ASP A 107 13.58 -0.25 1.61
C ASP A 107 14.62 -0.80 2.62
N GLY A 108 14.96 -2.09 2.49
CA GLY A 108 15.95 -2.80 3.29
C GLY A 108 15.53 -3.19 4.72
N ASN A 109 14.56 -2.51 5.33
CA ASN A 109 14.16 -2.70 6.74
C ASN A 109 12.68 -3.09 6.97
N GLN A 110 11.89 -3.25 5.91
CA GLN A 110 10.48 -3.65 6.03
C GLN A 110 10.36 -5.17 5.87
N SER A 111 10.55 -5.92 6.96
CA SER A 111 10.45 -7.39 6.94
C SER A 111 9.03 -7.93 6.74
N ASP A 112 8.04 -7.06 6.53
CA ASP A 112 6.61 -7.40 6.53
C ASP A 112 5.81 -6.45 5.61
N SER A 113 6.29 -6.27 4.37
CA SER A 113 5.55 -5.54 3.34
C SER A 113 4.41 -6.42 2.81
N ARG A 114 3.20 -5.85 2.76
CA ARG A 114 2.03 -6.50 2.16
C ARG A 114 2.27 -6.80 0.68
N TYR A 115 1.65 -7.87 0.18
CA TYR A 115 1.59 -8.12 -1.26
C TYR A 115 0.90 -6.96 -1.99
N LEU A 116 1.34 -6.71 -3.22
CA LEU A 116 0.81 -5.65 -4.06
C LEU A 116 -0.42 -6.13 -4.83
N LEU A 117 -1.54 -5.42 -4.68
CA LEU A 117 -2.69 -5.53 -5.57
C LEU A 117 -2.65 -4.35 -6.55
N LEU A 118 -2.47 -4.64 -7.84
CA LEU A 118 -2.47 -3.61 -8.88
C LEU A 118 -3.84 -3.57 -9.55
N LEU A 119 -4.54 -2.46 -9.35
CA LEU A 119 -5.75 -2.14 -10.10
C LEU A 119 -5.33 -1.66 -11.49
N THR A 120 -5.89 -2.29 -12.53
CA THR A 120 -5.54 -1.99 -13.93
C THR A 120 -6.80 -1.96 -14.76
N GLU A 121 -6.81 -1.07 -15.73
CA GLU A 121 -7.78 -1.11 -16.82
C GLU A 121 -7.24 -1.98 -17.95
N ASN A 122 -8.11 -2.81 -18.56
CA ASN A 122 -7.80 -3.60 -19.75
C ASN A 122 -6.51 -4.45 -19.68
N PHE A 123 -6.11 -4.90 -18.48
CA PHE A 123 -4.94 -5.76 -18.24
C PHE A 123 -3.59 -5.19 -18.70
N GLN A 124 -3.48 -3.86 -18.91
CA GLN A 124 -2.28 -3.24 -19.47
C GLN A 124 -1.11 -3.15 -18.48
N ALA A 125 -1.38 -3.16 -17.18
CA ALA A 125 -0.35 -2.96 -16.16
C ALA A 125 0.79 -3.98 -16.23
N LEU A 126 0.51 -5.26 -16.55
CA LEU A 126 1.54 -6.30 -16.54
C LEU A 126 2.68 -6.01 -17.54
N GLY A 127 2.34 -5.56 -18.76
CA GLY A 127 3.34 -5.21 -19.77
C GLY A 127 4.22 -4.04 -19.32
N ILE A 128 3.62 -2.99 -18.75
CA ILE A 128 4.34 -1.82 -18.22
C ILE A 128 5.28 -2.23 -17.09
N LEU A 129 4.82 -3.10 -16.17
CA LEU A 129 5.66 -3.61 -15.09
C LEU A 129 6.85 -4.37 -15.65
N GLN A 130 6.62 -5.30 -16.57
CA GLN A 130 7.65 -6.13 -17.21
C GLN A 130 8.73 -5.29 -17.87
N GLU A 131 8.33 -4.28 -18.64
CA GLU A 131 9.27 -3.40 -19.35
C GLU A 131 10.04 -2.48 -18.38
N GLN A 132 9.33 -1.80 -17.48
CA GLN A 132 9.91 -0.66 -16.78
C GLN A 132 10.49 -1.01 -15.39
N ILE A 133 9.94 -2.01 -14.71
CA ILE A 133 10.32 -2.34 -13.32
C ILE A 133 11.02 -3.70 -13.24
N LEU A 134 10.53 -4.64 -14.02
CA LEU A 134 10.75 -6.07 -13.82
C LEU A 134 11.72 -6.68 -14.84
N HIS A 135 12.21 -5.89 -15.81
CA HIS A 135 13.04 -6.36 -16.93
C HIS A 135 14.31 -7.12 -16.50
N ASN A 136 14.90 -6.77 -15.35
CA ASN A 136 16.10 -7.42 -14.81
C ASN A 136 15.80 -8.46 -13.70
N HIS A 137 14.53 -8.81 -13.49
CA HIS A 137 14.12 -9.71 -12.41
C HIS A 137 13.55 -11.01 -12.97
N LYS A 138 13.92 -12.14 -12.35
CA LYS A 138 13.33 -13.44 -12.68
C LYS A 138 11.94 -13.52 -12.05
N ILE A 139 10.90 -13.45 -12.88
CA ILE A 139 9.50 -13.50 -12.42
C ILE A 139 8.84 -14.76 -12.91
N GLN A 140 8.04 -15.37 -12.04
CA GLN A 140 7.14 -16.45 -12.40
C GLN A 140 5.72 -15.89 -12.47
N ILE A 141 5.13 -15.94 -13.67
CA ILE A 141 3.75 -15.51 -13.90
C ILE A 141 2.85 -16.74 -13.71
N ILE A 142 1.89 -16.62 -12.80
CA ILE A 142 0.85 -17.62 -12.58
C ILE A 142 -0.46 -17.04 -13.12
N PHE A 143 -1.10 -17.75 -14.03
CA PHE A 143 -2.37 -17.35 -14.63
C PHE A 143 -3.32 -18.54 -14.70
N GLY A 144 -4.63 -18.26 -14.73
CA GLY A 144 -5.65 -19.29 -14.95
C GLY A 144 -5.54 -19.82 -16.38
N SER A 145 -5.25 -21.10 -16.54
CA SER A 145 -5.09 -21.72 -17.85
C SER A 145 -6.33 -21.54 -18.72
N SER A 146 -6.12 -21.14 -19.98
CA SER A 146 -7.18 -21.08 -21.00
C SER A 146 -7.25 -22.34 -21.87
N PHE A 147 -6.44 -23.37 -21.58
CA PHE A 147 -6.49 -24.62 -22.32
C PHE A 147 -7.79 -25.38 -21.99
N PRO A 148 -8.55 -25.86 -22.99
CA PRO A 148 -9.87 -26.45 -22.77
C PRO A 148 -9.91 -27.59 -21.74
N ARG A 149 -8.89 -28.46 -21.74
CA ARG A 149 -8.81 -29.59 -20.81
C ARG A 149 -8.52 -29.17 -19.37
N ASP A 150 -7.87 -28.03 -19.14
CA ASP A 150 -7.57 -27.57 -17.79
C ASP A 150 -8.83 -26.95 -17.13
N GLN A 151 -9.70 -26.33 -17.95
CA GLN A 151 -10.95 -25.73 -17.47
C GLN A 151 -11.93 -26.77 -16.91
N GLU A 152 -11.93 -28.00 -17.45
CA GLU A 152 -12.78 -29.09 -16.98
C GLU A 152 -12.41 -29.61 -15.57
N TYR A 153 -11.15 -29.42 -15.14
CA TYR A 153 -10.62 -29.97 -13.88
C TYR A 153 -10.30 -28.90 -12.82
N THR A 154 -10.52 -27.61 -13.11
CA THR A 154 -10.30 -26.52 -12.14
C THR A 154 -11.50 -26.41 -11.18
N LYS A 155 -11.79 -27.46 -10.41
CA LYS A 155 -12.68 -27.39 -9.25
C LYS A 155 -11.82 -27.27 -7.99
N VAL A 156 -11.96 -26.18 -7.25
CA VAL A 156 -11.48 -26.09 -5.87
C VAL A 156 -12.20 -27.21 -5.10
N ARG A 157 -11.49 -28.27 -4.73
CA ARG A 157 -12.04 -29.37 -3.92
C ARG A 157 -12.13 -28.90 -2.47
N TYR A 158 -13.33 -28.60 -2.02
CA TYR A 158 -13.62 -28.55 -0.59
C TYR A 158 -13.79 -30.00 -0.13
N TYR A 159 -12.90 -30.46 0.74
CA TYR A 159 -13.16 -31.65 1.54
C TYR A 159 -13.95 -31.17 2.75
N ASP A 160 -15.21 -31.56 2.87
CA ASP A 160 -15.96 -31.39 4.10
C ASP A 160 -15.32 -32.26 5.18
N LEU A 161 -14.97 -31.66 6.32
CA LEU A 161 -14.22 -32.27 7.43
C LEU A 161 -15.03 -33.32 8.24
N TYR A 162 -16.02 -33.97 7.63
CA TYR A 162 -16.90 -34.92 8.32
C TYR A 162 -17.13 -36.25 7.59
N ASP A 163 -16.37 -36.57 6.54
CA ASP A 163 -16.38 -37.92 5.96
C ASP A 163 -15.25 -38.79 6.55
N TRP A 164 -15.51 -39.34 7.74
CA TRP A 164 -14.88 -40.55 8.27
C TRP A 164 -15.95 -41.47 8.87
#